data_AF-A0A8J3XWM8-F1
#
_entry.id   AF-A0A8J3XWM8-F1
#
_cell.length_a   1.000
_cell.length_b   1.000
_cell.length_c   1.000
_cell.angle_alpha   90.00
_cell.angle_beta   90.00
_cell.angle_gamma   90.00
#
_symmetry.space_group_name_H-M   'P 1'
#
loop_
_entity.id
_entity.type
_entity.pdbx_description
1 polymer ?
#
loop_
_entity_poly.entity_id
_entity_poly.type
_entity_poly.pdbx_seq_one_letter_code
_entity_poly.pdbx_strand_id
1 'polypeptide(L)'
;MTYRVRMSAEVRDWLSTLVAQDHEKGRAIGEAVAVLFECDAETGAPLVVPLQSALRTQSPGSALDYCYRRLLQLLQRIRRDVADMAAARKRLGLQISRAGHEQNARVARRRYEELVREEERAALQSQRLQAKVDAFRVRKEVVKANYTAAQARQEIDKAFAAAGEPSMSERAVDDMTAVHAAISELLQVADDLQRQLSDDAANEGTSELRLESADLRLLFAAESPDTAVLLVVGMGQDWGAWYDEALPLAQAERELAGDDFTDYDLATFLSEYFPGEETEVRAGAFRLIELNRAQEIGPTGADGLP
;
A
#
# COMPACT_ATOMS: atom_id res chain seq x y z
N MET A 1 -6.07 12.75 20.84
CA MET A 1 -7.04 11.98 20.04
C MET A 1 -6.72 10.52 20.28
N THR A 2 -7.70 9.66 20.52
CA THR A 2 -7.45 8.23 20.74
C THR A 2 -7.47 7.55 19.38
N TYR A 3 -6.30 7.23 18.84
CA TYR A 3 -6.20 6.46 17.61
C TYR A 3 -6.68 5.04 17.87
N ARG A 4 -7.42 4.45 16.92
CA ARG A 4 -7.94 3.08 17.01
C ARG A 4 -7.24 2.19 16.00
N VAL A 5 -7.09 0.93 16.39
CA VAL A 5 -6.61 -0.12 15.49
C VAL A 5 -7.69 -1.17 15.35
N ARG A 6 -8.05 -1.49 14.12
CA ARG A 6 -8.97 -2.58 13.77
C ARG A 6 -8.19 -3.80 13.36
N MET A 7 -8.61 -4.97 13.84
CA MET A 7 -8.01 -6.26 13.52
C MET A 7 -9.08 -7.25 13.11
N SER A 8 -8.77 -8.10 12.14
CA SER A 8 -9.60 -9.24 11.76
C SER A 8 -9.57 -10.34 12.83
N ALA A 9 -10.53 -11.26 12.80
CA ALA A 9 -10.49 -12.45 13.67
C ALA A 9 -9.20 -13.26 13.48
N GLU A 10 -8.70 -13.41 12.25
CA GLU A 10 -7.48 -14.15 11.93
C GLU A 10 -6.24 -13.51 12.58
N VAL A 11 -6.09 -12.18 12.46
CA VAL A 11 -4.99 -11.44 13.10
C VAL A 11 -5.05 -11.53 14.62
N ARG A 12 -6.25 -11.46 15.21
CA ARG A 12 -6.45 -11.59 16.65
C ARG A 12 -6.11 -12.98 17.18
N ASP A 13 -6.56 -14.04 16.49
CA ASP A 13 -6.28 -15.42 16.86
C ASP A 13 -4.79 -15.74 16.72
N TRP A 14 -4.16 -15.23 15.66
CA TRP A 14 -2.72 -15.33 15.45
C TRP A 14 -1.94 -14.66 16.58
N LEU A 15 -2.28 -13.41 16.94
CA LEU A 15 -1.61 -12.70 18.02
C LEU A 15 -1.77 -13.40 19.37
N SER A 16 -2.99 -13.86 19.68
CA SER A 16 -3.27 -14.64 20.91
C SER A 16 -2.42 -15.90 20.98
N THR A 17 -2.31 -16.61 19.86
CA THR A 17 -1.52 -17.84 19.76
C THR A 17 -0.03 -17.54 19.92
N LEU A 18 0.47 -16.46 19.32
CA LEU A 18 1.87 -16.06 19.41
C LEU A 18 2.25 -15.68 20.84
N VAL A 19 1.45 -14.84 21.51
CA VAL A 19 1.71 -14.45 22.91
C VAL A 19 1.77 -15.67 23.82
N ALA A 20 0.91 -16.67 23.59
CA ALA A 20 0.91 -17.91 24.38
C ALA A 20 2.11 -18.83 24.10
N GLN A 21 2.65 -18.84 22.87
CA GLN A 21 3.73 -19.74 22.46
C GLN A 21 5.12 -19.14 22.67
N ASP A 22 5.27 -17.85 22.43
CA ASP A 22 6.54 -17.13 22.43
C ASP A 22 6.30 -15.71 22.98
N HIS A 23 6.30 -15.60 24.30
CA HIS A 23 5.97 -14.35 25.00
C HIS A 23 6.91 -13.20 24.63
N GLU A 24 8.19 -13.48 24.41
CA GLU A 24 9.16 -12.46 24.01
C GLU A 24 8.81 -11.86 22.64
N LYS A 25 8.52 -12.70 21.65
CA LYS A 25 8.08 -12.24 20.33
C LYS A 25 6.68 -11.62 20.36
N GLY A 26 5.77 -12.22 21.10
CA GLY A 26 4.42 -11.69 21.31
C GLY A 26 4.47 -10.27 21.88
N ARG A 27 5.32 -10.04 22.89
CA ARG A 27 5.57 -8.72 23.46
C ARG A 27 6.18 -7.76 22.45
N ALA A 28 7.20 -8.16 21.69
CA ALA A 28 7.81 -7.29 20.68
C ALA A 28 6.78 -6.83 19.63
N ILE A 29 5.90 -7.73 19.18
CA ILE A 29 4.78 -7.39 18.29
C ILE A 29 3.74 -6.53 19.00
N GLY A 30 3.42 -6.82 20.26
CA GLY A 30 2.54 -6.00 21.08
C GLY A 30 3.03 -4.56 21.21
N GLU A 31 4.32 -4.37 21.45
CA GLU A 31 4.98 -3.06 21.50
C GLU A 31 4.88 -2.36 20.12
N ALA A 32 5.09 -3.09 19.03
CA ALA A 32 4.97 -2.56 17.67
C ALA A 32 3.53 -2.19 17.27
N VAL A 33 2.53 -2.98 17.64
CA VAL A 33 1.11 -2.64 17.42
C VAL A 33 0.70 -1.49 18.33
N ALA A 34 1.22 -1.42 19.56
CA ALA A 34 1.05 -0.29 20.47
C ALA A 34 1.56 1.04 19.86
N VAL A 35 2.62 1.00 19.04
CA VAL A 35 3.08 2.18 18.28
C VAL A 35 1.98 2.71 17.36
N LEU A 36 1.20 1.85 16.68
CA LEU A 36 0.11 2.30 15.79
C LEU A 36 -0.94 3.11 16.55
N PHE A 37 -1.26 2.80 17.80
CA PHE A 37 -2.21 3.59 18.60
C PHE A 37 -1.69 4.98 19.00
N GLU A 38 -0.37 5.17 18.98
CA GLU A 38 0.29 6.43 19.32
C GLU A 38 0.74 7.19 18.04
N CYS A 39 0.62 6.58 16.85
CA CYS A 39 0.94 7.16 15.56
C CYS A 39 -0.33 7.49 14.78
N ASP A 40 -0.52 8.77 14.46
CA ASP A 40 -1.46 9.16 13.41
C ASP A 40 -0.87 8.89 12.02
N ALA A 41 -1.71 8.90 10.98
CA ALA A 41 -1.27 8.75 9.60
C ALA A 41 -0.30 9.89 9.16
N GLU A 42 -0.20 10.97 9.94
CA GLU A 42 0.68 12.13 9.72
C GLU A 42 2.05 11.99 10.40
N THR A 43 2.29 10.94 11.20
CA THR A 43 3.56 10.73 11.91
C THR A 43 4.75 10.65 10.95
N GLY A 44 4.48 10.36 9.67
CA GLY A 44 5.43 10.53 8.58
C GLY A 44 6.60 9.54 8.62
N ALA A 45 7.48 9.67 7.63
CA ALA A 45 8.76 8.97 7.65
C ALA A 45 9.59 9.42 8.88
N PRO A 46 10.44 8.55 9.47
CA PRO A 46 10.79 7.20 9.01
C PRO A 46 9.88 6.10 9.57
N LEU A 47 8.98 6.41 10.51
CA LEU A 47 8.12 5.41 11.14
C LEU A 47 7.13 4.82 10.14
N VAL A 48 6.37 5.69 9.47
CA VAL A 48 5.33 5.28 8.53
C VAL A 48 5.78 5.65 7.13
N VAL A 49 5.92 4.63 6.28
CA VAL A 49 6.26 4.83 4.87
C VAL A 49 5.15 4.29 3.96
N PRO A 50 4.86 4.93 2.82
CA PRO A 50 3.98 4.34 1.82
C PRO A 50 4.54 2.99 1.37
N LEU A 51 3.70 1.95 1.36
CA LEU A 51 4.12 0.58 0.99
C LEU A 51 4.79 0.54 -0.38
N GLN A 52 4.33 1.38 -1.32
CA GLN A 52 4.95 1.47 -2.64
C GLN A 52 6.44 1.82 -2.53
N SER A 53 6.80 2.83 -1.73
CA SER A 53 8.19 3.25 -1.51
C SER A 53 9.02 2.13 -0.89
N ALA A 54 8.43 1.39 0.05
CA ALA A 54 9.08 0.24 0.66
C ALA A 54 9.40 -0.86 -0.35
N LEU A 55 8.42 -1.26 -1.15
CA LEU A 55 8.56 -2.33 -2.15
C LEU A 55 9.59 -1.99 -3.23
N ARG A 56 9.72 -0.73 -3.65
CA ARG A 56 10.73 -0.32 -4.66
C ARG A 56 12.15 -0.73 -4.28
N THR A 57 12.45 -0.71 -3.00
CA THR A 57 13.80 -1.01 -2.48
C THR A 57 13.98 -2.50 -2.18
N GLN A 58 12.94 -3.16 -1.69
CA GLN A 58 13.05 -4.51 -1.10
C GLN A 58 12.50 -5.63 -1.99
N SER A 59 11.46 -5.37 -2.79
CA SER A 59 10.90 -6.34 -3.73
C SER A 59 10.36 -5.62 -4.98
N PRO A 60 11.23 -5.28 -5.94
CA PRO A 60 10.85 -4.48 -7.12
C PRO A 60 9.79 -5.17 -8.00
N GLY A 61 9.80 -6.50 -8.08
CA GLY A 61 8.78 -7.27 -8.80
C GLY A 61 7.39 -7.12 -8.18
N SER A 62 7.31 -7.25 -6.85
CA SER A 62 6.06 -7.08 -6.10
C SER A 62 5.60 -5.62 -6.05
N ALA A 63 6.52 -4.65 -6.12
CA ALA A 63 6.19 -3.24 -6.30
C ALA A 63 5.35 -3.01 -7.58
N LEU A 64 5.73 -3.65 -8.70
CA LEU A 64 5.00 -3.52 -9.96
C LEU A 64 3.61 -4.15 -9.92
N ASP A 65 3.47 -5.31 -9.28
CA ASP A 65 2.17 -5.97 -9.09
C ASP A 65 1.24 -5.14 -8.20
N TYR A 66 1.77 -4.61 -7.10
CA TYR A 66 1.04 -3.71 -6.21
C TYR A 66 0.54 -2.47 -6.96
N CYS A 67 1.42 -1.81 -7.72
CA CYS A 67 1.04 -0.65 -8.53
C CYS A 67 -0.05 -0.98 -9.56
N TYR A 68 0.09 -2.10 -10.28
CA TYR A 68 -0.91 -2.54 -11.25
C TYR A 68 -2.30 -2.70 -10.63
N ARG A 69 -2.35 -3.36 -9.47
CA ARG A 69 -3.59 -3.58 -8.73
C ARG A 69 -4.23 -2.27 -8.30
N ARG A 70 -3.43 -1.32 -7.79
CA ARG A 70 -3.90 0.03 -7.44
C ARG A 70 -4.48 0.75 -8.66
N LEU A 71 -3.83 0.65 -9.83
CA LEU A 71 -4.34 1.23 -11.08
C LEU A 71 -5.71 0.64 -11.46
N LEU A 72 -5.90 -0.67 -11.31
CA LEU A 72 -7.20 -1.32 -11.57
C LEU A 72 -8.29 -0.82 -10.62
N GLN A 73 -8.00 -0.68 -9.33
CA GLN A 73 -8.95 -0.17 -8.33
C GLN A 73 -9.38 1.27 -8.65
N LEU A 74 -8.43 2.15 -8.94
CA LEU A 74 -8.71 3.54 -9.29
C LEU A 74 -9.52 3.63 -10.59
N LEU A 75 -9.18 2.81 -11.59
CA LEU A 75 -9.92 2.77 -12.86
C LEU A 75 -11.35 2.25 -12.69
N GLN A 76 -11.58 1.28 -11.81
CA GLN A 76 -12.92 0.83 -11.44
C GLN A 76 -13.74 1.92 -10.75
N ARG A 77 -13.11 2.79 -9.94
CA ARG A 77 -13.78 3.96 -9.34
C ARG A 77 -14.23 4.95 -10.40
N ILE A 78 -13.34 5.35 -11.32
CA ILE A 78 -13.69 6.25 -12.42
C ILE A 78 -14.82 5.68 -13.29
N ARG A 79 -14.81 4.37 -13.57
CA ARG A 79 -15.88 3.72 -14.31
C ARG A 79 -17.23 3.79 -13.58
N ARG A 80 -17.24 3.67 -12.25
CA ARG A 80 -18.43 3.86 -11.42
C ARG A 80 -18.89 5.31 -11.46
N ASP A 81 -17.99 6.28 -11.32
CA ASP A 81 -18.32 7.70 -11.39
C ASP A 81 -18.98 8.07 -12.74
N VAL A 82 -18.44 7.58 -13.86
CA VAL A 82 -19.03 7.76 -15.20
C VAL A 82 -20.43 7.12 -15.28
N ALA A 83 -20.62 5.93 -14.70
CA ALA A 83 -21.93 5.28 -14.68
C ALA A 83 -22.96 6.05 -13.82
N ASP A 84 -22.53 6.61 -12.69
CA ASP A 84 -23.36 7.43 -11.81
C ASP A 84 -23.75 8.75 -12.50
N MET A 85 -22.84 9.37 -13.26
CA MET A 85 -23.15 10.53 -14.11
C MET A 85 -24.20 10.18 -15.16
N ALA A 86 -24.07 9.04 -15.84
CA ALA A 86 -25.06 8.58 -16.83
C ALA A 86 -26.44 8.33 -16.19
N ALA A 87 -26.47 7.76 -14.98
CA ALA A 87 -27.70 7.57 -14.22
C ALA A 87 -28.32 8.90 -13.80
N ALA A 88 -27.51 9.85 -13.33
CA ALA A 88 -27.93 11.20 -12.96
C ALA A 88 -28.51 11.96 -14.16
N ARG A 89 -27.85 11.88 -15.34
CA ARG A 89 -28.34 12.47 -16.59
C ARG A 89 -29.70 11.90 -16.97
N LYS A 90 -29.86 10.58 -16.94
CA LYS A 90 -31.14 9.92 -17.25
C LYS A 90 -32.25 10.38 -16.30
N ARG A 91 -31.97 10.48 -15.00
CA ARG A 91 -32.91 10.97 -13.99
C ARG A 91 -33.32 12.42 -14.27
N LEU A 92 -32.37 13.29 -14.58
CA LEU A 92 -32.63 14.69 -14.89
C LEU A 92 -33.44 14.85 -16.19
N GLY A 93 -33.15 14.04 -17.22
CA GLY A 93 -33.92 14.01 -18.46
C GLY A 93 -35.40 13.66 -18.24
N LEU A 94 -35.68 12.68 -17.36
CA LEU A 94 -37.05 12.32 -16.98
C LEU A 94 -37.76 13.44 -16.19
N GLN A 95 -37.04 14.15 -15.32
CA GLN A 95 -37.59 15.30 -14.60
C GLN A 95 -37.97 16.44 -15.54
N ILE A 96 -37.12 16.74 -16.54
CA ILE A 96 -37.41 17.76 -17.56
C ILE A 96 -38.67 17.42 -18.36
N SER A 97 -38.83 16.15 -18.75
CA SER A 97 -40.00 15.67 -19.50
C SER A 97 -41.32 15.81 -18.72
N ARG A 98 -41.25 15.74 -17.38
CA ARG A 98 -42.42 15.86 -16.48
C ARG A 98 -42.70 17.31 -16.03
N ALA A 99 -41.80 18.24 -16.26
CA ALA A 99 -41.92 19.60 -15.73
C ALA A 99 -42.89 20.46 -16.56
N GLY A 100 -44.01 20.87 -15.96
CA GLY A 100 -45.01 21.76 -16.58
C GLY A 100 -44.71 23.27 -16.45
N HIS A 101 -43.73 23.68 -15.66
CA HIS A 101 -43.35 25.09 -15.47
C HIS A 101 -42.09 25.46 -16.28
N GLU A 102 -42.24 26.39 -17.23
CA GLU A 102 -41.21 26.75 -18.22
C GLU A 102 -39.87 27.21 -17.61
N GLN A 103 -39.89 27.98 -16.53
CA GLN A 103 -38.67 28.54 -15.94
C GLN A 103 -37.79 27.45 -15.30
N ASN A 104 -38.39 26.50 -14.57
CA ASN A 104 -37.66 25.36 -13.99
C ASN A 104 -37.16 24.41 -15.07
N ALA A 105 -37.92 24.25 -16.16
CA ALA A 105 -37.50 23.45 -17.30
C ALA A 105 -36.27 24.04 -18.02
N ARG A 106 -36.13 25.38 -18.11
CA ARG A 106 -34.95 26.03 -18.72
C ARG A 106 -33.67 25.79 -17.92
N VAL A 107 -33.70 25.95 -16.59
CA VAL A 107 -32.53 25.71 -15.72
C VAL A 107 -32.14 24.23 -15.75
N ALA A 108 -33.11 23.33 -15.67
CA ALA A 108 -32.85 21.89 -15.73
C ALA A 108 -32.25 21.46 -17.08
N ARG A 109 -32.71 22.04 -18.20
CA ARG A 109 -32.13 21.79 -19.54
C ARG A 109 -30.65 22.20 -19.63
N ARG A 110 -30.26 23.36 -19.09
CA ARG A 110 -28.85 23.77 -19.06
C ARG A 110 -27.98 22.78 -18.30
N ARG A 111 -28.41 22.38 -17.09
CA ARG A 111 -27.71 21.36 -16.29
C ARG A 111 -27.61 20.02 -17.00
N TYR A 112 -28.64 19.64 -17.76
CA TYR A 112 -28.63 18.41 -18.55
C TYR A 112 -27.57 18.47 -19.66
N GLU A 113 -27.50 19.57 -20.41
CA GLU A 113 -26.48 19.75 -21.46
C GLU A 113 -25.06 19.79 -20.91
N GLU A 114 -24.86 20.42 -19.75
CA GLU A 114 -23.58 20.42 -19.03
C GLU A 114 -23.19 18.98 -18.64
N LEU A 115 -24.10 18.24 -17.99
CA LEU A 115 -23.86 16.87 -17.55
C LEU A 115 -23.60 15.90 -18.71
N VAL A 116 -24.25 16.08 -19.86
CA VAL A 116 -23.95 15.33 -21.10
C VAL A 116 -22.49 15.52 -21.49
N ARG A 117 -22.03 16.77 -21.58
CA ARG A 117 -20.65 17.07 -21.99
C ARG A 117 -19.62 16.54 -20.98
N GLU A 118 -19.93 16.64 -19.69
CA GLU A 118 -19.08 16.11 -18.62
C GLU A 118 -19.00 14.57 -18.68
N GLU A 119 -20.12 13.87 -18.84
CA GLU A 119 -20.17 12.41 -18.98
C GLU A 119 -19.38 11.94 -20.22
N GLU A 120 -19.57 12.57 -21.38
CA GLU A 120 -18.85 12.21 -22.61
C GLU A 120 -17.33 12.39 -22.46
N ARG A 121 -16.90 13.49 -21.81
CA ARG A 121 -15.47 13.74 -21.53
C ARG A 121 -14.92 12.71 -20.57
N ALA A 122 -15.61 12.44 -19.47
CA ALA A 122 -15.20 11.46 -18.47
C ALA A 122 -15.15 10.03 -19.05
N ALA A 123 -16.12 9.66 -19.90
CA ALA A 123 -16.14 8.38 -20.60
C ALA A 123 -14.94 8.22 -21.55
N LEU A 124 -14.63 9.24 -22.35
CA LEU A 124 -13.46 9.23 -23.24
C LEU A 124 -12.14 9.15 -22.45
N GLN A 125 -12.04 9.89 -21.35
CA GLN A 125 -10.87 9.85 -20.46
C GLN A 125 -10.71 8.47 -19.83
N SER A 126 -11.78 7.88 -19.31
CA SER A 126 -11.81 6.52 -18.76
C SER A 126 -11.35 5.48 -19.78
N GLN A 127 -11.81 5.56 -21.03
CA GLN A 127 -11.35 4.68 -22.11
C GLN A 127 -9.85 4.82 -22.42
N ARG A 128 -9.34 6.06 -22.45
CA ARG A 128 -7.91 6.31 -22.67
C ARG A 128 -7.07 5.76 -21.52
N LEU A 129 -7.51 5.94 -20.28
CA LEU A 129 -6.82 5.43 -19.09
C LEU A 129 -6.83 3.91 -19.07
N GLN A 130 -7.93 3.26 -19.48
CA GLN A 130 -7.98 1.81 -19.69
C GLN A 130 -6.89 1.32 -20.64
N ALA A 131 -6.77 1.93 -21.82
CA ALA A 131 -5.76 1.52 -22.79
C ALA A 131 -4.32 1.66 -22.23
N LYS A 132 -4.06 2.70 -21.42
CA LYS A 132 -2.77 2.88 -20.76
C LYS A 132 -2.52 1.82 -19.67
N VAL A 133 -3.53 1.46 -18.88
CA VAL A 133 -3.43 0.40 -17.87
C VAL A 133 -3.23 -0.98 -18.51
N ASP A 134 -3.85 -1.25 -19.65
CA ASP A 134 -3.62 -2.47 -20.42
C ASP A 134 -2.20 -2.54 -20.99
N ALA A 135 -1.70 -1.42 -21.54
CA ALA A 135 -0.30 -1.33 -21.99
C ALA A 135 0.69 -1.51 -20.82
N PHE A 136 0.38 -0.93 -19.66
CA PHE A 136 1.16 -1.12 -18.43
C PHE A 136 1.23 -2.59 -18.03
N ARG A 137 0.10 -3.31 -18.04
CA ARG A 137 0.05 -4.75 -17.75
C ARG A 137 1.02 -5.54 -18.61
N VAL A 138 1.03 -5.29 -19.93
CA VAL A 138 1.93 -6.00 -20.86
C VAL A 138 3.38 -5.71 -20.53
N ARG A 139 3.75 -4.44 -20.34
CA ARG A 139 5.12 -4.05 -19.97
C ARG A 139 5.54 -4.68 -18.64
N LYS A 140 4.64 -4.74 -17.67
CA LYS A 140 4.87 -5.39 -16.37
C LYS A 140 5.27 -6.85 -16.52
N GLU A 141 4.48 -7.64 -17.26
CA GLU A 141 4.78 -9.07 -17.44
C GLU A 141 6.12 -9.30 -18.15
N VAL A 142 6.46 -8.46 -19.14
CA VAL A 142 7.77 -8.52 -19.82
C VAL A 142 8.92 -8.21 -18.85
N VAL A 143 8.80 -7.13 -18.08
CA VAL A 143 9.83 -6.73 -17.10
C VAL A 143 9.99 -7.79 -16.00
N LYS A 144 8.89 -8.36 -15.50
CA LYS A 144 8.93 -9.45 -14.51
C LYS A 144 9.59 -10.72 -15.06
N ALA A 145 9.32 -11.07 -16.32
CA ALA A 145 9.98 -12.20 -16.97
C ALA A 145 11.50 -11.98 -17.09
N ASN A 146 11.90 -10.77 -17.49
CA ASN A 146 13.32 -10.39 -17.57
C ASN A 146 13.99 -10.40 -16.19
N TYR A 147 13.30 -9.94 -15.15
CA TYR A 147 13.78 -9.98 -13.77
C TYR A 147 13.99 -11.41 -13.29
N THR A 148 13.01 -12.28 -13.48
CA THR A 148 13.12 -13.71 -13.11
C THR A 148 14.30 -14.37 -13.84
N ALA A 149 14.49 -14.06 -15.13
CA ALA A 149 15.60 -14.57 -15.91
C ALA A 149 16.97 -14.03 -15.41
N ALA A 150 17.06 -12.73 -15.09
CA ALA A 150 18.27 -12.12 -14.54
C ALA A 150 18.62 -12.68 -13.15
N GLN A 151 17.63 -12.88 -12.28
CA GLN A 151 17.82 -13.53 -10.98
C GLN A 151 18.32 -14.97 -11.13
N ALA A 152 17.71 -15.77 -12.01
CA ALA A 152 18.16 -17.15 -12.26
C ALA A 152 19.61 -17.20 -12.76
N ARG A 153 20.01 -16.26 -13.63
CA ARG A 153 21.41 -16.13 -14.09
C ARG A 153 22.36 -15.76 -12.95
N GLN A 154 21.94 -14.83 -12.09
CA GLN A 154 22.74 -14.44 -10.93
C GLN A 154 22.95 -15.61 -9.96
N GLU A 155 21.92 -16.41 -9.70
CA GLU A 155 22.03 -17.61 -8.85
C GLU A 155 22.94 -18.67 -9.47
N ILE A 156 22.85 -18.87 -10.78
CA ILE A 156 23.78 -19.74 -11.51
C ILE A 156 25.21 -19.24 -11.38
N ASP A 157 25.47 -17.95 -11.58
CA ASP A 157 26.81 -17.35 -11.45
C ASP A 157 27.36 -17.46 -10.03
N LYS A 158 26.51 -17.27 -9.00
CA LYS A 158 26.89 -17.50 -7.59
C LYS A 158 27.30 -18.96 -7.36
N ALA A 159 26.57 -19.92 -7.92
CA ALA A 159 26.89 -21.34 -7.80
C ALA A 159 28.22 -21.69 -8.50
N PHE A 160 28.48 -21.13 -9.69
CA PHE A 160 29.77 -21.32 -10.40
C PHE A 160 30.93 -20.71 -9.61
N ALA A 161 30.76 -19.50 -9.07
CA ALA A 161 31.78 -18.87 -8.24
C ALA A 161 32.08 -19.71 -6.97
N ALA A 162 31.06 -20.27 -6.33
CA ALA A 162 31.23 -21.18 -5.19
C ALA A 162 31.94 -22.49 -5.56
N ALA A 163 31.80 -22.95 -6.82
CA ALA A 163 32.49 -24.13 -7.34
C ALA A 163 33.94 -23.86 -7.79
N GLY A 164 34.41 -22.60 -7.76
CA GLY A 164 35.76 -22.23 -8.22
C GLY A 164 35.91 -22.19 -9.74
N GLU A 165 34.80 -22.16 -10.47
CA GLU A 165 34.77 -22.05 -11.93
C GLU A 165 34.77 -20.57 -12.38
N PRO A 166 35.26 -20.26 -13.61
CA PRO A 166 35.25 -18.90 -14.12
C PRO A 166 33.81 -18.36 -14.24
N SER A 167 33.45 -17.40 -13.40
CA SER A 167 32.13 -16.76 -13.38
C SER A 167 31.94 -15.78 -14.54
N MET A 168 30.72 -15.64 -15.06
CA MET A 168 30.33 -14.60 -16.01
C MET A 168 29.72 -13.36 -15.30
N SER A 169 30.27 -13.02 -14.13
CA SER A 169 29.69 -12.04 -13.20
C SER A 169 29.42 -10.66 -13.79
N GLU A 170 30.27 -10.15 -14.69
CA GLU A 170 30.02 -8.86 -15.36
C GLU A 170 28.70 -8.85 -16.15
N ARG A 171 28.38 -9.93 -16.87
CA ARG A 171 27.13 -10.00 -17.65
C ARG A 171 25.89 -10.12 -16.78
N ALA A 172 25.95 -10.89 -15.69
CA ALA A 172 24.81 -10.99 -14.77
C ALA A 172 24.56 -9.66 -14.03
N VAL A 173 25.63 -8.92 -13.70
CA VAL A 173 25.52 -7.58 -13.13
C VAL A 173 24.90 -6.60 -14.13
N ASP A 174 25.33 -6.62 -15.39
CA ASP A 174 24.75 -5.78 -16.46
C ASP A 174 23.27 -6.10 -16.71
N ASP A 175 22.92 -7.39 -16.84
CA ASP A 175 21.54 -7.84 -17.01
C ASP A 175 20.67 -7.36 -15.84
N MET A 176 21.16 -7.52 -14.60
CA MET A 176 20.45 -7.09 -13.41
C MET A 176 20.29 -5.57 -13.36
N THR A 177 21.33 -4.81 -13.72
CA THR A 177 21.29 -3.33 -13.75
C THR A 177 20.27 -2.83 -14.77
N ALA A 178 20.26 -3.41 -15.98
CA ALA A 178 19.31 -3.07 -17.03
C ALA A 178 17.86 -3.36 -16.60
N VAL A 179 17.63 -4.48 -15.91
CA VAL A 179 16.30 -4.82 -15.38
C VAL A 179 15.86 -3.82 -14.30
N HIS A 180 16.74 -3.47 -13.34
CA HIS A 180 16.39 -2.48 -12.31
C HIS A 180 16.04 -1.12 -12.90
N ALA A 181 16.74 -0.69 -13.96
CA ALA A 181 16.41 0.53 -14.69
C ALA A 181 15.01 0.43 -15.34
N ALA A 182 14.71 -0.69 -15.99
CA ALA A 182 13.39 -0.92 -16.60
C ALA A 182 12.25 -0.97 -15.57
N ILE A 183 12.49 -1.56 -14.39
CA ILE A 183 11.54 -1.56 -13.28
C ILE A 183 11.30 -0.13 -12.78
N SER A 184 12.38 0.64 -12.56
CA SER A 184 12.29 2.02 -12.10
C SER A 184 11.50 2.91 -13.07
N GLU A 185 11.77 2.79 -14.37
CA GLU A 185 11.01 3.48 -15.41
C GLU A 185 9.51 3.10 -15.37
N LEU A 186 9.21 1.81 -15.26
CA LEU A 186 7.83 1.35 -15.25
C LEU A 186 7.09 1.78 -13.98
N LEU A 187 7.75 1.81 -12.82
CA LEU A 187 7.18 2.35 -11.58
C LEU A 187 6.84 3.84 -11.72
N GLN A 188 7.69 4.63 -12.38
CA GLN A 188 7.40 6.03 -12.66
C GLN A 188 6.16 6.19 -13.57
N VAL A 189 6.02 5.34 -14.59
CA VAL A 189 4.81 5.30 -15.42
C VAL A 189 3.57 4.96 -14.57
N ALA A 190 3.70 4.07 -13.60
CA ALA A 190 2.59 3.76 -12.69
C ALA A 190 2.17 4.98 -11.86
N ASP A 191 3.12 5.73 -11.32
CA ASP A 191 2.83 6.96 -10.56
C ASP A 191 2.10 7.99 -11.40
N ASP A 192 2.57 8.21 -12.64
CA ASP A 192 1.96 9.15 -13.57
C ASP A 192 0.51 8.76 -13.91
N LEU A 193 0.24 7.45 -14.04
CA LEU A 193 -1.12 6.95 -14.24
C LEU A 193 -1.97 7.09 -12.98
N GLN A 194 -1.42 6.82 -11.79
CA GLN A 194 -2.14 7.00 -10.52
C GLN A 194 -2.57 8.46 -10.34
N ARG A 195 -1.68 9.42 -10.58
CA ARG A 195 -2.02 10.86 -10.52
C ARG A 195 -3.09 11.27 -11.54
N GLN A 196 -3.10 10.66 -12.73
CA GLN A 196 -4.17 10.90 -13.71
C GLN A 196 -5.50 10.25 -13.35
N LEU A 197 -5.48 9.20 -12.54
CA LEU A 197 -6.66 8.45 -12.10
C LEU A 197 -7.25 8.99 -10.79
N SER A 198 -6.47 9.69 -9.95
CA SER A 198 -6.93 10.25 -8.69
C SER A 198 -6.00 11.36 -8.21
N ASP A 199 -6.59 12.49 -7.81
CA ASP A 199 -5.88 13.60 -7.14
C ASP A 199 -5.51 13.26 -5.68
N ASP A 200 -6.17 12.25 -5.08
CA ASP A 200 -6.04 11.88 -3.66
C ASP A 200 -5.23 10.58 -3.45
N ALA A 201 -4.35 10.26 -4.41
CA ALA A 201 -3.61 9.00 -4.44
C ALA A 201 -2.75 8.74 -3.18
N ALA A 202 -2.43 9.78 -2.41
CA ALA A 202 -1.60 9.71 -1.22
C ALA A 202 -2.31 9.12 0.01
N ASN A 203 -3.64 9.23 0.13
CA ASN A 203 -4.34 9.02 1.41
C ASN A 203 -5.13 7.70 1.53
N GLU A 204 -5.18 6.89 0.46
CA GLU A 204 -5.95 5.63 0.42
C GLU A 204 -5.05 4.38 0.26
N GLY A 205 -3.75 4.52 0.53
CA GLY A 205 -2.74 3.47 0.36
C GLY A 205 -2.58 2.56 1.58
N THR A 206 -2.04 1.36 1.36
CA THR A 206 -1.43 0.60 2.46
C THR A 206 -0.11 1.28 2.81
N SER A 207 0.14 1.42 4.10
CA SER A 207 1.35 1.97 4.70
C SER A 207 2.08 0.87 5.44
N GLU A 208 3.37 1.09 5.63
CA GLU A 208 4.24 0.21 6.40
C GLU A 208 4.77 0.97 7.60
N LEU A 209 4.56 0.42 8.79
CA LEU A 209 5.27 0.82 9.99
C LEU A 209 6.59 0.05 10.04
N ARG A 210 7.70 0.78 9.93
CA ARG A 210 9.06 0.23 9.99
C ARG A 210 9.65 0.43 11.37
N LEU A 211 10.05 -0.66 11.99
CA LEU A 211 10.71 -0.66 13.29
C LEU A 211 12.05 -1.37 13.13
N GLU A 212 13.02 -0.67 12.54
CA GLU A 212 14.32 -1.26 12.19
C GLU A 212 15.07 -1.79 13.42
N SER A 213 14.90 -1.13 14.57
CA SER A 213 15.51 -1.55 15.83
C SER A 213 15.03 -2.91 16.33
N ALA A 214 13.90 -3.42 15.83
CA ALA A 214 13.26 -4.65 16.30
C ALA A 214 13.17 -5.74 15.21
N ASP A 215 13.68 -5.50 13.99
CA ASP A 215 13.45 -6.38 12.84
C ASP A 215 11.94 -6.70 12.63
N LEU A 216 11.09 -5.68 12.86
CA LEU A 216 9.64 -5.75 12.75
C LEU A 216 9.12 -4.84 11.65
N ARG A 217 8.12 -5.33 10.90
CA ARG A 217 7.35 -4.53 9.93
C ARG A 217 5.87 -4.83 10.06
N LEU A 218 5.05 -3.80 9.94
CA LEU A 218 3.60 -3.93 9.99
C LEU A 218 3.01 -3.28 8.76
N LEU A 219 2.17 -4.00 8.05
CA LEU A 219 1.33 -3.45 6.99
C LEU A 219 0.00 -3.04 7.59
N PHE A 220 -0.39 -1.79 7.37
CA PHE A 220 -1.67 -1.26 7.81
C PHE A 220 -2.28 -0.34 6.75
N ALA A 221 -3.58 -0.14 6.80
CA ALA A 221 -4.26 0.85 5.96
C ALA A 221 -4.97 1.87 6.85
N ALA A 222 -4.84 3.16 6.54
CA ALA A 222 -5.66 4.18 7.17
C ALA A 222 -7.08 4.10 6.60
N GLU A 223 -8.07 3.82 7.45
CA GLU A 223 -9.50 3.82 7.09
C GLU A 223 -10.12 5.20 7.34
N SER A 224 -9.71 5.84 8.43
CA SER A 224 -10.05 7.21 8.78
C SER A 224 -8.84 7.91 9.44
N PRO A 225 -8.87 9.24 9.65
CA PRO A 225 -7.77 9.96 10.29
C PRO A 225 -7.40 9.43 11.69
N ASP A 226 -8.32 8.75 12.35
CA ASP A 226 -8.21 8.20 13.71
C ASP A 226 -8.26 6.67 13.77
N THR A 227 -8.32 5.98 12.63
CA THR A 227 -8.46 4.51 12.58
C THR A 227 -7.55 3.87 11.54
N ALA A 228 -6.66 2.99 12.00
CA ALA A 228 -5.90 2.08 11.16
C ALA A 228 -6.49 0.68 11.17
N VAL A 229 -6.43 0.00 10.04
CA VAL A 229 -6.66 -1.45 9.94
C VAL A 229 -5.31 -2.14 9.88
N LEU A 230 -5.00 -2.96 10.88
CA LEU A 230 -3.81 -3.81 10.86
C LEU A 230 -4.05 -4.96 9.90
N LEU A 231 -3.17 -5.12 8.92
CA LEU A 231 -3.32 -6.11 7.86
C LEU A 231 -2.41 -7.32 8.10
N VAL A 232 -1.11 -7.07 8.23
CA VAL A 232 -0.11 -8.14 8.40
C VAL A 232 1.03 -7.64 9.26
N VAL A 233 1.56 -8.51 10.12
CA VAL A 233 2.77 -8.28 10.90
C VAL A 233 3.84 -9.26 10.47
N GLY A 234 5.06 -8.76 10.26
CA GLY A 234 6.23 -9.54 9.91
C GLY A 234 7.34 -9.39 10.93
N MET A 235 8.07 -10.48 11.17
CA MET A 235 9.32 -10.49 11.91
C MET A 235 10.39 -11.21 11.09
N GLY A 236 11.57 -10.64 10.97
CA GLY A 236 12.70 -11.32 10.32
C GLY A 236 13.59 -10.41 9.51
N GLN A 237 14.41 -11.01 8.65
CA GLN A 237 15.44 -10.29 7.88
C GLN A 237 15.30 -10.45 6.37
N ASP A 238 14.63 -11.50 5.88
CA ASP A 238 14.31 -11.67 4.45
C ASP A 238 12.97 -11.02 4.11
N TRP A 239 13.00 -9.69 4.02
CA TRP A 239 11.81 -8.91 3.75
C TRP A 239 11.29 -9.07 2.33
N GLY A 240 12.14 -9.43 1.36
CA GLY A 240 11.72 -9.66 -0.02
C GLY A 240 10.74 -10.83 -0.10
N ALA A 241 11.13 -11.99 0.45
CA ALA A 241 10.25 -13.16 0.54
C ALA A 241 9.00 -12.87 1.38
N TRP A 242 9.16 -12.14 2.50
CA TRP A 242 8.02 -11.76 3.32
C TRP A 242 6.98 -10.95 2.56
N TYR A 243 7.36 -9.95 1.74
CA TYR A 243 6.38 -9.18 0.96
C TYR A 243 5.62 -10.05 -0.04
N ASP A 244 6.28 -11.03 -0.65
CA ASP A 244 5.64 -11.90 -1.64
C ASP A 244 4.51 -12.73 -1.02
N GLU A 245 4.64 -13.11 0.26
CA GLU A 245 3.61 -13.80 1.05
C GLU A 245 2.61 -12.84 1.72
N ALA A 246 3.09 -11.72 2.25
CA ALA A 246 2.30 -10.77 3.02
C ALA A 246 1.36 -9.93 2.16
N LEU A 247 1.74 -9.58 0.93
CA LEU A 247 0.92 -8.70 0.09
C LEU A 247 -0.43 -9.32 -0.33
N PRO A 248 -0.51 -10.59 -0.75
CA PRO A 248 -1.80 -11.25 -0.99
C PRO A 248 -2.68 -11.31 0.26
N LEU A 249 -2.09 -11.61 1.43
CA LEU A 249 -2.81 -11.68 2.71
C LEU A 249 -3.35 -10.30 3.11
N ALA A 250 -2.50 -9.27 3.08
CA ALA A 250 -2.89 -7.91 3.40
C ALA A 250 -4.00 -7.38 2.49
N GLN A 251 -4.00 -7.79 1.22
CA GLN A 251 -5.08 -7.45 0.29
C GLN A 251 -6.37 -8.18 0.64
N ALA A 252 -6.31 -9.49 0.88
CA ALA A 252 -7.48 -10.28 1.25
C ALA A 252 -8.14 -9.69 2.50
N GLU A 253 -7.35 -9.36 3.51
CA GLU A 253 -7.82 -8.67 4.73
C GLU A 253 -8.49 -7.33 4.43
N ARG A 254 -7.91 -6.53 3.53
CA ARG A 254 -8.49 -5.24 3.14
C ARG A 254 -9.80 -5.39 2.34
N GLU A 255 -9.95 -6.44 1.54
CA GLU A 255 -11.18 -6.73 0.80
C GLU A 255 -12.28 -7.32 1.70
N LEU A 256 -11.87 -8.06 2.74
CA LEU A 256 -12.73 -8.63 3.77
C LEU A 256 -13.16 -7.63 4.84
N ALA A 257 -12.72 -6.37 4.79
CA ALA A 257 -13.01 -5.30 5.74
C ALA A 257 -14.50 -4.89 5.83
N GLY A 258 -15.36 -5.86 6.16
CA GLY A 258 -16.77 -5.78 6.52
C GLY A 258 -17.10 -6.82 7.60
N ASP A 259 -18.01 -6.45 8.51
CA ASP A 259 -18.62 -7.16 9.66
C ASP A 259 -17.79 -8.00 10.66
N ASP A 260 -16.57 -8.46 10.38
CA ASP A 260 -15.77 -9.30 11.32
C ASP A 260 -14.48 -8.65 11.87
N PHE A 261 -14.43 -7.32 11.86
CA PHE A 261 -13.33 -6.54 12.42
C PHE A 261 -13.68 -6.01 13.81
N THR A 262 -12.76 -6.15 14.76
CA THR A 262 -12.90 -5.61 16.12
C THR A 262 -12.06 -4.36 16.26
N ASP A 263 -12.68 -3.30 16.79
CA ASP A 263 -12.01 -2.03 17.08
C ASP A 263 -11.36 -2.08 18.45
N TYR A 264 -10.08 -1.74 18.51
CA TYR A 264 -9.34 -1.59 19.75
C TYR A 264 -9.01 -0.12 19.98
N ASP A 265 -9.03 0.28 21.25
CA ASP A 265 -8.17 1.35 21.75
C ASP A 265 -6.96 0.72 22.46
N LEU A 266 -5.94 1.54 22.76
CA LEU A 266 -4.71 1.06 23.38
C LEU A 266 -4.97 0.33 24.71
N ALA A 267 -5.90 0.84 25.52
CA ALA A 267 -6.18 0.26 26.84
C ALA A 267 -6.81 -1.13 26.71
N THR A 268 -7.79 -1.28 25.83
CA THR A 268 -8.48 -2.54 25.57
C THR A 268 -7.51 -3.56 24.98
N PHE A 269 -6.70 -3.16 23.99
CA PHE A 269 -5.67 -4.01 23.39
C PHE A 269 -4.70 -4.55 24.43
N LEU A 270 -4.12 -3.67 25.26
CA LEU A 270 -3.16 -4.06 26.28
C LEU A 270 -3.80 -4.98 27.33
N SER A 271 -5.03 -4.70 27.75
CA SER A 271 -5.72 -5.53 28.75
C SER A 271 -6.06 -6.93 28.24
N GLU A 272 -6.32 -7.08 26.94
CA GLU A 272 -6.69 -8.35 26.32
C GLU A 272 -5.46 -9.23 26.06
N TYR A 273 -4.41 -8.66 25.47
CA TYR A 273 -3.24 -9.43 25.03
C TYR A 273 -2.09 -9.46 26.04
N PHE A 274 -1.97 -8.45 26.90
CA PHE A 274 -0.83 -8.28 27.81
C PHE A 274 -1.28 -7.92 29.24
N PRO A 275 -2.18 -8.70 29.86
CA PRO A 275 -2.69 -8.39 31.20
C PRO A 275 -1.56 -8.39 32.24
N GLY A 276 -1.42 -7.27 32.97
CA GLY A 276 -0.36 -7.06 33.96
C GLY A 276 0.98 -6.55 33.41
N GLU A 277 1.14 -6.48 32.08
CA GLU A 277 2.32 -5.92 31.41
C GLU A 277 2.01 -4.63 30.64
N GLU A 278 0.83 -4.02 30.84
CA GLU A 278 0.33 -2.91 30.04
C GLU A 278 1.28 -1.71 30.05
N THR A 279 1.85 -1.42 31.23
CA THR A 279 2.81 -0.30 31.38
C THR A 279 4.13 -0.60 30.67
N GLU A 280 4.55 -1.86 30.68
CA GLU A 280 5.82 -2.26 30.08
C GLU A 280 5.76 -2.26 28.56
N VAL A 281 4.69 -2.81 27.98
CA VAL A 281 4.44 -2.82 26.54
C VAL A 281 4.30 -1.39 26.02
N ARG A 282 3.56 -0.54 26.73
CA ARG A 282 3.42 0.87 26.37
C ARG A 282 4.77 1.60 26.42
N ALA A 283 5.59 1.35 27.44
CA ALA A 283 6.93 1.94 27.52
C ALA A 283 7.85 1.44 26.38
N GLY A 284 7.73 0.17 25.99
CA GLY A 284 8.41 -0.40 24.83
C GLY A 284 8.05 0.30 23.53
N ALA A 285 6.75 0.52 23.29
CA ALA A 285 6.27 1.28 22.13
C ALA A 285 6.86 2.70 22.06
N PHE A 286 6.89 3.43 23.18
CA PHE A 286 7.51 4.75 23.22
C PHE A 286 9.01 4.71 22.88
N ARG A 287 9.75 3.71 23.41
CA ARG A 287 11.16 3.54 23.05
C ARG A 287 11.36 3.27 21.57
N LEU A 288 10.50 2.45 20.96
CA LEU A 288 10.55 2.17 19.52
C LEU A 288 10.34 3.43 18.68
N ILE A 289 9.40 4.30 19.09
CA ILE A 289 9.17 5.61 18.45
C ILE A 289 10.43 6.48 18.56
N GLU A 290 11.01 6.59 19.76
CA GLU A 290 12.21 7.41 19.98
C GLU A 290 13.43 6.91 19.19
N LEU A 291 13.66 5.59 19.17
CA LEU A 291 14.78 4.99 18.44
C LEU A 291 14.69 5.23 16.94
N ASN A 292 13.52 5.05 16.34
CA ASN A 292 13.34 5.27 14.90
C ASN A 292 13.40 6.78 14.55
N ARG A 293 12.91 7.68 15.43
CA ARG A 293 13.12 9.14 15.26
C ARG A 293 14.59 9.55 15.38
N ALA A 294 15.35 8.94 16.29
CA ALA A 294 16.77 9.26 16.47
C ALA A 294 17.63 8.84 15.26
N GLN A 295 17.23 7.80 14.52
CA GLN A 295 17.87 7.41 13.27
C GLN A 295 17.71 8.46 12.16
N GLU A 296 16.69 9.33 12.23
CA GLU A 296 16.49 10.46 11.32
C GLU A 296 17.54 11.58 11.48
N ILE A 297 18.20 11.65 12.65
CA ILE A 297 19.15 12.71 13.02
C ILE A 297 20.62 12.23 12.88
N GLY A 298 20.85 10.99 12.44
CA GLY A 298 22.18 10.49 12.07
C GLY A 298 22.76 11.20 10.84
N PRO A 299 24.10 11.34 10.68
CA PRO A 299 24.70 12.29 9.75
C PRO A 299 24.63 11.78 8.30
N THR A 300 23.51 11.97 7.63
CA THR A 300 23.41 11.93 6.16
C THR A 300 23.47 13.38 5.65
N GLY A 301 24.68 13.95 5.68
CA GLY A 301 24.88 15.35 5.30
C GLY A 301 26.34 15.81 5.24
N ALA A 302 27.29 14.93 4.95
CA ALA A 302 28.64 15.31 4.54
C ALA A 302 29.35 14.09 3.93
N ASP A 303 29.24 13.92 2.61
CA ASP A 303 30.37 13.60 1.73
C ASP A 303 29.86 13.18 0.33
N GLY A 304 30.41 13.81 -0.71
CA GLY A 304 30.42 13.23 -2.05
C GLY A 304 29.99 14.09 -3.24
N LEU A 305 30.48 15.33 -3.37
CA LEU A 305 30.78 15.93 -4.68
C LEU A 305 32.15 16.60 -4.57
N PRO A 306 33.05 16.33 -5.52
CA PRO A 306 33.31 17.33 -6.55
C PRO A 306 32.87 16.90 -7.95
#